data_AF-A0ABD6DYM7-F1
#
_entry.id   AF-A0ABD6DYM7-F1
#
_cell.length_a   1.000
_cell.length_b   1.000
_cell.length_c   1.000
_cell.angle_alpha   90.00
_cell.angle_beta   90.00
_cell.angle_gamma   90.00
#
_symmetry.space_group_name_H-M   'P 1'
#
loop_
_entity.id
_entity.type
_entity.pdbx_description
1 polymer ?
#
loop_
_entity_poly.entity_id
_entity_poly.type
_entity_poly.pdbx_seq_one_letter_code
_entity_poly.pdbx_strand_id
1 'polypeptide(L)'
;MHRVDTTVTAVVSGSRQYDVRVDLATDGFAPWCDCPYDGPGACKHAVAVLLRCVDDPPPDEDDQLDAALDGVDADDLRAFLRDELATDADLRAPVSRPSRRADETVG
;
A
#
# COMPACT_ATOMS: atom_id res chain seq x y z
N MET A 1 -5.88 4.77 8.78
CA MET A 1 -6.20 4.50 7.38
C MET A 1 -5.31 5.42 6.60
N HIS A 2 -4.51 4.84 5.72
CA HIS A 2 -3.39 5.48 5.07
C HIS A 2 -3.56 5.32 3.57
N ARG A 3 -3.18 6.34 2.81
CA ARG A 3 -3.23 6.32 1.36
C ARG A 3 -1.88 6.76 0.82
N VAL A 4 -1.32 5.92 -0.04
CA VAL A 4 -0.11 6.23 -0.81
C VAL A 4 -0.48 5.98 -2.27
N ASP A 5 -0.49 7.04 -3.06
CA ASP A 5 -0.90 7.03 -4.46
C ASP A 5 -2.33 6.46 -4.61
N THR A 6 -2.51 5.33 -5.29
CA THR A 6 -3.82 4.70 -5.50
C THR A 6 -4.12 3.64 -4.44
N THR A 7 -3.16 3.30 -3.59
CA THR A 7 -3.29 2.22 -2.60
C THR A 7 -3.75 2.77 -1.26
N VAL A 8 -4.83 2.20 -0.75
CA VAL A 8 -5.34 2.49 0.60
C VAL A 8 -5.15 1.28 1.49
N THR A 9 -4.56 1.50 2.67
CA THR A 9 -4.45 0.50 3.73
C THR A 9 -5.26 0.93 4.96
N ALA A 10 -5.97 -0.02 5.55
CA ALA A 10 -6.81 0.23 6.71
C ALA A 10 -6.88 -0.97 7.64
N VAL A 11 -7.01 -0.69 8.94
CA VAL A 11 -7.40 -1.66 9.95
C VAL A 11 -8.90 -1.51 10.18
N VAL A 12 -9.66 -2.58 9.94
CA VAL A 12 -11.12 -2.61 10.07
C VAL A 12 -11.52 -3.46 11.26
N SER A 13 -12.36 -2.91 12.13
CA SER A 13 -12.92 -3.61 13.28
C SER A 13 -14.05 -4.56 12.86
N GLY A 14 -13.95 -5.83 13.27
CA GLY A 14 -14.97 -6.86 13.14
C GLY A 14 -15.04 -7.74 14.40
N SER A 15 -14.99 -9.07 14.25
CA SER A 15 -14.79 -9.98 15.40
C SER A 15 -13.37 -9.87 15.99
N ARG A 16 -12.42 -9.42 15.18
CA ARG A 16 -11.09 -8.92 15.56
C ARG A 16 -10.74 -7.75 14.64
N GLN A 17 -9.52 -7.23 14.75
CA GLN A 17 -8.98 -6.30 13.77
C GLN A 17 -8.55 -7.07 12.52
N TYR A 18 -8.82 -6.48 11.36
CA TYR A 18 -8.47 -7.02 10.05
C TYR A 18 -7.71 -5.99 9.25
N ASP A 19 -6.62 -6.41 8.63
CA ASP A 19 -5.87 -5.60 7.69
C ASP A 19 -6.54 -5.70 6.31
N VAL A 20 -6.73 -4.54 5.70
CA VAL A 20 -7.37 -4.40 4.40
C VAL A 20 -6.51 -3.53 3.51
N ARG A 21 -6.33 -3.97 2.27
CA ARG A 21 -5.68 -3.21 1.21
C ARG A 21 -6.58 -3.16 -0.02
N VAL A 22 -6.80 -1.95 -0.52
CA VAL A 22 -7.52 -1.72 -1.78
C VAL A 22 -6.67 -0.84 -2.69
N ASP A 23 -6.68 -1.13 -3.98
CA ASP A 23 -6.11 -0.27 -5.01
C ASP A 23 -7.28 0.39 -5.77
N LEU A 24 -7.27 1.72 -5.82
CA LEU A 24 -8.32 2.55 -6.40
C LEU A 24 -8.18 2.74 -7.92
N ALA A 25 -7.03 2.40 -8.52
CA ALA A 25 -6.78 2.61 -9.96
C ALA A 25 -6.90 1.36 -10.82
N THR A 26 -6.91 0.16 -10.22
CA THR A 26 -6.90 -1.09 -11.00
C THR A 26 -8.25 -1.38 -11.67
N ASP A 27 -8.24 -1.62 -12.99
CA ASP A 27 -9.41 -1.98 -13.82
C ASP A 27 -10.08 -3.31 -13.41
N GLY A 28 -9.39 -4.14 -12.62
CA GLY A 28 -9.89 -5.32 -11.94
C GLY A 28 -9.82 -5.18 -10.42
N PHE A 29 -10.97 -4.99 -9.75
CA PHE A 29 -11.00 -4.83 -8.30
C PHE A 29 -10.62 -6.12 -7.56
N ALA A 30 -9.39 -6.16 -7.04
CA ALA A 30 -8.82 -7.29 -6.30
C ALA A 30 -8.38 -6.87 -4.88
N PRO A 31 -9.33 -6.54 -4.00
CA PRO A 31 -9.01 -6.13 -2.64
C PRO A 31 -8.39 -7.29 -1.86
N TRP A 32 -7.39 -6.99 -1.05
CA TRP A 32 -6.82 -7.94 -0.10
C TRP A 32 -7.38 -7.68 1.30
N CYS A 33 -7.72 -8.74 2.02
CA CYS A 33 -8.12 -8.68 3.42
C CYS A 33 -7.72 -9.99 4.10
N ASP A 34 -7.18 -9.91 5.32
CA ASP A 34 -6.79 -11.08 6.12
C ASP A 34 -7.97 -11.79 6.81
N CYS A 35 -9.21 -11.32 6.58
CA CYS A 35 -10.37 -11.90 7.23
C CYS A 35 -10.67 -13.31 6.71
N PRO A 36 -11.06 -14.25 7.59
CA PRO A 36 -11.32 -15.65 7.21
C PRO A 36 -12.69 -15.83 6.52
N TYR A 37 -13.33 -14.74 6.12
CA TYR A 37 -14.69 -14.73 5.57
C TYR A 37 -14.63 -14.32 4.09
N ASP A 38 -14.32 -15.29 3.24
CA ASP A 38 -14.33 -15.20 1.79
C ASP A 38 -15.71 -15.61 1.24
N GLY A 39 -16.68 -14.70 1.39
CA GLY A 39 -17.94 -14.82 0.64
C GLY A 39 -17.72 -14.61 -0.87
N PRO A 40 -18.70 -14.94 -1.72
CA PRO A 40 -18.60 -14.64 -3.15
C PRO A 40 -18.43 -13.13 -3.35
N GLY A 41 -17.28 -12.71 -3.89
CA GLY A 41 -16.93 -11.31 -4.15
C GLY A 41 -16.06 -10.68 -3.06
N ALA A 42 -16.07 -9.34 -2.99
CA ALA A 42 -15.30 -8.61 -1.99
C ALA A 42 -15.88 -8.78 -0.59
N CYS A 43 -15.03 -8.98 0.41
CA CYS A 43 -15.49 -9.03 1.79
C CYS A 43 -16.08 -7.67 2.22
N LYS A 44 -16.97 -7.69 3.21
CA LYS A 44 -17.58 -6.47 3.76
C LYS A 44 -16.55 -5.45 4.26
N HIS A 45 -15.36 -5.89 4.68
CA HIS A 45 -14.31 -5.00 5.17
C HIS A 45 -13.73 -4.17 4.04
N ALA A 46 -13.49 -4.76 2.87
CA ALA A 46 -13.11 -4.01 1.67
C ALA A 46 -14.17 -2.98 1.28
N VAL A 47 -15.46 -3.36 1.32
CA VAL A 47 -16.57 -2.44 1.06
C VAL A 47 -16.61 -1.29 2.07
N ALA A 48 -16.40 -1.57 3.37
CA ALA A 48 -16.37 -0.54 4.41
C ALA A 48 -15.24 0.47 4.19
N VAL A 49 -14.05 0.01 3.76
CA VAL A 49 -12.94 0.89 3.39
C VAL A 49 -13.30 1.77 2.21
N LEU A 50 -13.89 1.20 1.15
CA LEU A 50 -14.31 1.96 -0.03
C LEU A 50 -15.37 3.01 0.31
N LEU A 51 -16.38 2.66 1.11
CA LEU A 51 -17.39 3.62 1.56
C LEU A 51 -16.74 4.77 2.34
N ARG A 52 -15.78 4.45 3.23
CA ARG A 52 -15.02 5.48 3.95
C ARG A 52 -14.22 6.37 2.99
N CYS A 53 -13.59 5.83 1.95
CA CYS A 53 -12.90 6.62 0.94
C CYS A 53 -13.84 7.59 0.20
N VAL A 54 -15.08 7.18 -0.06
CA VAL A 54 -16.07 8.03 -0.72
C VAL A 54 -16.58 9.13 0.22
N ASP A 55 -16.81 8.79 1.50
CA ASP A 55 -17.34 9.72 2.49
C ASP A 55 -16.31 10.77 2.94
N ASP A 56 -15.07 10.33 3.16
CA ASP A 56 -13.97 11.16 3.67
C ASP A 56 -12.63 10.55 3.21
N PRO A 57 -12.20 10.87 1.97
CA PRO A 57 -11.01 10.29 1.39
C PRO A 57 -9.79 10.65 2.25
N PRO A 58 -8.97 9.66 2.67
CA PRO A 58 -7.73 9.97 3.35
C PRO A 58 -6.83 10.85 2.45
N PRO A 59 -6.06 11.77 3.04
CA PRO A 59 -5.08 12.53 2.28
C PRO A 59 -4.07 11.57 1.65
N ASP A 60 -3.57 11.95 0.47
CA ASP A 60 -2.45 11.24 -0.12
C ASP A 60 -1.19 11.55 0.70
N GLU A 61 -0.54 10.50 1.19
CA GLU A 61 0.68 10.58 1.99
C GLU A 61 1.94 10.45 1.13
N ASP A 62 1.80 10.26 -0.20
CA ASP A 62 2.92 10.09 -1.13
C ASP A 62 3.91 11.27 -1.07
N ASP A 63 3.41 12.51 -1.18
CA ASP A 63 4.23 13.72 -1.06
C ASP A 63 4.97 13.79 0.31
N GLN A 64 4.33 13.31 1.38
CA GLN A 64 4.92 13.32 2.72
C GLN A 64 6.00 12.25 2.86
N LEU A 65 5.79 11.10 2.23
CA LEU A 65 6.76 10.03 2.17
C LEU A 65 7.98 10.44 1.35
N ASP A 66 7.78 11.03 0.17
CA ASP A 66 8.86 11.54 -0.68
C ASP A 66 9.67 12.61 0.04
N ALA A 67 9.01 13.59 0.67
CA ALA A 67 9.70 14.62 1.44
C ALA A 67 10.51 14.03 2.62
N ALA A 68 10.01 12.99 3.27
CA ALA A 68 10.74 12.29 4.33
C ALA A 68 11.95 11.54 3.77
N LEU A 69 11.81 10.86 2.62
CA LEU A 69 12.90 10.12 1.98
C LEU A 69 14.00 11.05 1.44
N ASP A 70 13.63 12.19 0.85
CA ASP A 70 14.57 13.20 0.36
C ASP A 70 15.39 13.85 1.50
N GLY A 71 14.84 13.87 2.72
CA GLY A 71 15.51 14.39 3.90
C GLY A 71 16.53 13.46 4.54
N VAL A 72 16.57 12.18 4.14
CA VAL A 72 17.44 11.15 4.74
C VAL A 72 18.70 10.98 3.88
N ASP A 73 19.86 10.87 4.54
CA ASP A 73 21.11 10.56 3.84
C ASP A 73 21.05 9.18 3.18
N ALA A 74 21.63 9.07 1.98
CA ALA A 74 21.56 7.85 1.20
C ALA A 74 22.24 6.65 1.89
N ASP A 75 23.28 6.86 2.71
CA ASP A 75 23.94 5.79 3.46
C ASP A 75 23.08 5.32 4.64
N ASP A 76 22.40 6.24 5.33
CA ASP A 76 21.45 5.91 6.39
C ASP A 76 20.24 5.14 5.83
N LEU A 77 19.69 5.57 4.70
CA LEU A 77 18.61 4.86 4.02
C LEU A 77 19.03 3.46 3.58
N ARG A 78 20.25 3.31 3.03
CA ARG A 78 20.80 1.98 2.66
C ARG A 78 21.04 1.10 3.89
N ALA A 79 21.45 1.67 5.02
CA ALA A 79 21.66 0.92 6.25
C ALA A 79 20.31 0.40 6.78
N PHE A 80 19.30 1.26 6.84
CA PHE A 80 17.94 0.89 7.22
C PHE A 80 17.36 -0.20 6.31
N LEU A 81 17.42 -0.01 4.99
CA LEU A 81 16.92 -1.00 4.04
C LEU A 81 17.62 -2.37 4.19
N ARG A 82 18.93 -2.40 4.47
CA ARG A 82 19.64 -3.66 4.71
C ARG A 82 19.14 -4.37 5.96
N ASP A 83 18.85 -3.64 7.02
CA ASP A 83 18.35 -4.19 8.28
C ASP A 83 16.93 -4.74 8.12
N GLU A 84 16.04 -3.99 7.48
CA GLU A 84 14.67 -4.44 7.17
C GLU A 84 14.69 -5.67 6.26
N LEU A 85 15.52 -5.67 5.20
CA LEU A 85 15.69 -6.83 4.33
C LEU A 85 16.30 -8.02 5.08
N ALA A 86 17.14 -7.81 6.09
CA ALA A 86 17.67 -8.90 6.90
C ALA A 86 16.58 -9.54 7.78
N THR A 87 15.58 -8.76 8.19
CA THR A 87 14.52 -9.16 9.11
C THR A 87 13.29 -9.73 8.38
N ASP A 88 12.89 -9.13 7.27
CA ASP A 88 11.69 -9.49 6.52
C ASP A 88 12.04 -10.15 5.18
N ALA A 89 11.69 -11.43 5.04
CA ALA A 89 11.97 -12.19 3.84
C ALA A 89 11.07 -11.79 2.64
N ASP A 90 9.87 -11.28 2.89
CA ASP A 90 8.92 -10.89 1.85
C ASP A 90 9.35 -9.57 1.20
N LEU A 91 10.05 -8.70 1.93
CA LEU A 91 10.68 -7.49 1.39
C LEU A 91 11.86 -7.78 0.43
N ARG A 92 12.48 -8.98 0.50
CA ARG A 92 13.62 -9.34 -0.38
C ARG A 92 13.24 -9.59 -1.83
N ALA A 93 12.03 -10.09 -2.07
CA ALA A 93 11.56 -10.44 -3.41
C ALA A 93 11.44 -9.23 -4.37
N PRO A 94 10.89 -8.07 -3.96
CA PRO A 94 10.75 -6.92 -4.86
C PRO A 94 12.05 -6.12 -5.11
N VAL A 95 12.97 -6.00 -4.14
CA VAL A 95 14.19 -5.16 -4.26
C VAL A 95 15.15 -5.61 -5.38
N SER A 96 15.05 -6.88 -5.80
CA SER A 96 15.87 -7.43 -6.88
C SER A 96 15.34 -7.15 -8.29
N ARG A 97 14.20 -6.47 -8.43
CA ARG A 97 13.65 -6.00 -9.72
C ARG A 97 13.78 -4.47 -9.81
N PRO A 98 14.65 -3.91 -10.65
CA PRO A 98 14.70 -2.46 -10.84
C PRO A 98 13.36 -1.96 -11.37
N SER A 99 12.87 -0.84 -10.82
CA SER A 99 11.68 -0.15 -11.31
C SER A 99 11.94 0.29 -12.75
N ARG A 100 11.14 -0.22 -13.69
CA ARG A 100 11.08 0.38 -15.03
C ARG A 100 10.34 1.70 -14.88
N ARG A 101 11.05 2.83 -14.99
CA ARG A 101 10.40 4.10 -15.35
C ARG A 101 9.67 3.88 -16.68
N ALA A 102 8.39 4.24 -16.74
CA ALA A 102 7.75 4.56 -18.00
C ALA A 102 8.44 5.83 -18.52
N ASP A 103 9.35 5.66 -19.48
CA ASP A 103 9.81 6.74 -20.33
C ASP A 103 8.67 7.00 -21.34
N GLU A 104 7.81 7.95 -21.03
CA GLU A 104 6.93 8.57 -22.04
C GLU A 104 7.79 9.48 -22.91
N THR A 105 8.38 8.90 -23.96
CA THR A 105 8.86 9.67 -25.10
C THR A 105 7.69 9.93 -26.05
N VAL A 106 7.21 11.17 -26.04
CA VAL A 106 6.32 11.73 -27.07
C VAL A 106 7.01 11.63 -28.43
N GLY A 107 6.32 11.03 -29.41
CA GLY A 107 6.68 11.00 -30.82
C GLY A 107 5.44 10.91 -31.69
#